data_AF-A0A5C8IV59-F1
#
_entry.id   AF-A0A5C8IV59-F1
#
_cell.length_a   1.000
_cell.length_b   1.000
_cell.length_c   1.000
_cell.angle_alpha   90.00
_cell.angle_beta   90.00
_cell.angle_gamma   90.00
#
_symmetry.space_group_name_H-M   'P 1'
#
loop_
_entity.id
_entity.type
_entity.pdbx_description
1 polymer ?
#
loop_
_entity_poly.entity_id
_entity_poly.type
_entity_poly.pdbx_seq_one_letter_code
_entity_poly.pdbx_strand_id
1 'polypeptide(L)'
;MDEFQVLMDGSDVCLGSVGIVVESPAGTKSILKMPLDHLGQEQVKDFTNYGLGSYAFYGERAWTVEGLRRSIQPDALSHRRWGRPQLCCGTG
;
A
#
# COMPACT_ATOMS: atom_id res chain seq x y z
N MET A 1 -7.45 20.24 2.84
CA MET A 1 -6.85 19.24 1.95
C MET A 1 -7.94 18.78 1.02
N ASP A 2 -7.65 18.66 -0.27
CA ASP A 2 -8.65 18.22 -1.25
C ASP A 2 -8.40 16.77 -1.65
N GLU A 3 -7.14 16.42 -1.93
CA GLU A 3 -6.68 15.07 -2.22
C GLU A 3 -5.32 14.84 -1.55
N PHE A 4 -5.11 13.63 -1.04
CA PHE A 4 -3.79 13.14 -0.65
C PHE A 4 -3.22 12.27 -1.76
N GLN A 5 -1.96 12.49 -2.13
CA GLN A 5 -1.26 11.66 -3.11
C GLN A 5 0.09 11.22 -2.56
N VAL A 6 0.48 9.99 -2.91
CA VAL A 6 1.81 9.45 -2.63
C VAL A 6 2.36 8.76 -3.86
N LEU A 7 3.64 9.01 -4.14
CA LEU A 7 4.44 8.28 -5.11
C LEU A 7 5.33 7.32 -4.36
N MET A 8 5.43 6.09 -4.85
CA MET A 8 6.24 5.05 -4.22
C MET A 8 7.12 4.36 -5.23
N ASP A 9 8.33 4.05 -4.76
CA ASP A 9 9.28 3.21 -5.44
C ASP A 9 9.46 1.93 -4.61
N GLY A 10 9.65 0.81 -5.28
CA GLY A 10 9.89 -0.47 -4.63
C GLY A 10 10.68 -1.40 -5.53
N SER A 11 11.54 -2.18 -4.90
CA SER A 11 12.35 -3.21 -5.54
C SER A 11 12.25 -4.50 -4.74
N ASP A 12 12.14 -5.64 -5.42
CA ASP A 12 11.94 -6.96 -4.79
C ASP A 12 10.71 -7.02 -3.86
N VAL A 13 9.67 -6.24 -4.16
CA VAL A 13 8.40 -6.23 -3.43
C VAL A 13 7.27 -6.52 -4.40
N CYS A 14 6.52 -7.57 -4.12
CA CYS A 14 5.31 -7.92 -4.86
C CYS A 14 4.21 -6.87 -4.64
N LEU A 15 4.03 -5.96 -5.60
CA LEU A 15 3.05 -4.88 -5.47
C LEU A 15 1.62 -5.42 -5.26
N GLY A 16 1.27 -6.52 -5.93
CA GLY A 16 -0.03 -7.18 -5.77
C GLY A 16 -0.31 -7.74 -4.37
N SER A 17 0.71 -8.12 -3.60
CA SER A 17 0.51 -8.77 -2.30
C SER A 17 0.50 -7.82 -1.10
N VAL A 18 0.71 -6.51 -1.32
CA VAL A 18 0.78 -5.52 -0.24
C VAL A 18 -0.48 -4.68 -0.16
N GLY A 19 -0.96 -4.45 1.06
CA GLY A 19 -1.94 -3.42 1.39
C GLY A 19 -1.25 -2.16 1.88
N ILE A 20 -1.81 -0.99 1.57
CA ILE A 20 -1.22 0.30 1.91
C ILE A 20 -2.29 1.16 2.57
N VAL A 21 -2.01 1.56 3.80
CA VAL A 21 -2.93 2.33 4.64
C VAL A 21 -2.22 3.57 5.16
N VAL A 22 -2.95 4.68 5.17
CA VAL A 22 -2.52 5.95 5.73
C VAL A 22 -3.51 6.46 6.77
N GLU A 23 -2.99 7.07 7.82
CA GLU A 23 -3.77 7.67 8.90
C GLU A 23 -3.28 9.11 9.14
N SER A 24 -4.19 10.08 9.03
CA SER A 24 -3.88 11.50 9.25
C SER A 24 -3.72 11.80 10.75
N PRO A 25 -3.09 12.93 11.12
CA PRO A 25 -3.04 13.39 12.51
C PRO A 25 -4.42 13.60 13.16
N ALA A 26 -5.46 13.79 12.35
CA ALA A 26 -6.84 13.90 12.81
C ALA A 26 -7.48 12.53 13.15
N GLY A 27 -6.78 11.42 12.85
CA GLY A 27 -7.23 10.06 13.10
C GLY A 27 -8.03 9.44 11.95
N THR A 28 -8.25 10.18 10.84
CA THR A 28 -8.90 9.63 9.64
C THR A 28 -8.00 8.60 8.99
N LYS A 29 -8.58 7.47 8.59
CA LYS A 29 -7.85 6.37 7.93
C LYS A 29 -8.32 6.21 6.49
N SER A 30 -7.36 5.95 5.61
CA SER A 30 -7.63 5.60 4.22
C SER A 30 -6.80 4.40 3.80
N ILE A 31 -7.49 3.44 3.19
CA ILE A 31 -6.85 2.35 2.48
C ILE A 31 -6.57 2.86 1.07
N LEU A 32 -5.30 3.02 0.73
CA LEU A 32 -4.87 3.45 -0.60
C LEU A 32 -4.80 2.27 -1.58
N LYS A 33 -4.45 1.09 -1.05
CA LYS A 33 -4.37 -0.14 -1.82
C LYS A 33 -4.75 -1.34 -0.97
N MET A 34 -5.55 -2.25 -1.51
CA MET A 34 -5.80 -3.55 -0.90
C MET A 34 -4.71 -4.55 -1.32
N PRO A 35 -4.35 -5.51 -0.46
CA PRO A 35 -3.64 -6.69 -0.93
C PRO A 35 -4.56 -7.47 -1.88
N LEU A 36 -3.97 -8.17 -2.86
CA LEU A 36 -4.68 -8.97 -3.86
C LEU A 36 -5.70 -8.17 -4.67
N ASP A 37 -5.36 -6.92 -5.00
CA ASP A 37 -6.13 -6.11 -5.95
C ASP A 37 -5.98 -6.63 -7.38
N HIS A 38 -6.28 -5.81 -8.38
CA HIS A 38 -6.12 -6.16 -9.79
C HIS A 38 -4.68 -6.58 -10.16
N LEU A 39 -3.68 -6.21 -9.35
CA LEU A 39 -2.28 -6.62 -9.51
C LEU A 39 -1.95 -7.92 -8.77
N GLY A 40 -2.89 -8.53 -8.04
CA GLY A 40 -2.66 -9.75 -7.24
C GLY A 40 -2.26 -10.98 -8.05
N GLN A 41 -2.51 -10.98 -9.36
CA GLN A 41 -2.06 -12.01 -10.30
C GLN A 41 -0.82 -11.58 -11.10
N GLU A 42 -0.38 -10.33 -10.94
CA GLU A 42 0.75 -9.77 -11.66
C GLU A 42 2.04 -9.91 -10.83
N GLN A 43 3.15 -10.20 -11.51
CA GLN A 43 4.46 -10.32 -10.88
C GLN A 43 5.22 -8.99 -10.91
N VAL A 44 4.55 -7.89 -10.57
CA VAL A 44 5.18 -6.56 -10.50
C VAL A 44 6.03 -6.50 -9.22
N LYS A 45 7.35 -6.64 -9.39
CA LYS A 45 8.34 -6.66 -8.30
C LYS A 45 9.15 -5.38 -8.18
N ASP A 46 9.28 -4.67 -9.29
CA ASP A 46 9.98 -3.40 -9.40
C ASP A 46 9.01 -2.36 -9.94
N PHE A 47 8.87 -1.25 -9.23
CA PHE A 47 8.00 -0.15 -9.62
C PHE A 47 8.64 1.18 -9.23
N THR A 48 8.39 2.19 -10.07
CA THR A 48 8.90 3.54 -9.88
C THR A 48 7.76 4.52 -10.11
N ASN A 49 7.64 5.53 -9.25
CA ASN A 49 6.56 6.51 -9.29
C ASN A 49 5.16 5.87 -9.31
N TYR A 50 4.95 4.77 -8.58
CA TYR A 50 3.62 4.19 -8.45
C TYR A 50 2.74 5.11 -7.59
N GLY A 51 1.78 5.76 -8.25
CA GLY A 51 0.92 6.78 -7.64
C GLY A 51 -0.33 6.21 -7.00
N LEU A 52 -0.59 6.59 -5.76
CA LEU A 52 -1.83 6.33 -5.05
C LEU A 52 -2.43 7.64 -4.54
N GLY A 53 -3.76 7.72 -4.57
CA GLY A 53 -4.50 8.90 -4.17
C GLY A 53 -5.65 8.57 -3.22
N SER A 54 -6.06 9.54 -2.41
CA SER A 54 -7.26 9.45 -1.58
C SER A 54 -7.90 10.80 -1.31
N TYR A 55 -9.23 10.83 -1.46
CA TYR A 55 -10.09 11.95 -1.08
C TYR A 55 -10.65 11.82 0.35
N ALA A 56 -10.26 10.81 1.11
CA ALA A 56 -10.77 10.59 2.47
C ALA A 56 -10.44 11.73 3.44
N PHE A 57 -9.45 12.55 3.11
CA PHE A 57 -8.97 13.67 3.91
C PHE A 57 -9.55 15.02 3.49
N TYR A 58 -10.56 15.01 2.62
CA TYR A 58 -11.20 16.23 2.14
C TYR A 58 -11.70 17.10 3.31
N GLY A 59 -11.33 18.37 3.32
CA GLY A 59 -11.72 19.32 4.37
C GLY A 59 -10.85 19.31 5.63
N GLU A 60 -9.88 18.39 5.75
CA GLU A 60 -8.90 18.45 6.85
C GLU A 60 -7.93 19.63 6.68
N ARG A 61 -7.41 20.14 7.81
CA ARG A 61 -6.27 21.06 7.79
C ARG A 61 -5.06 20.38 7.15
N ALA A 62 -4.26 21.17 6.43
CA ALA A 62 -3.01 20.67 5.88
C ALA A 62 -2.08 20.11 6.97
N TRP A 63 -1.43 19.00 6.68
CA TRP A 63 -0.45 18.34 7.55
C TRP A 63 0.79 17.94 6.76
N THR A 64 1.92 17.79 7.47
CA THR A 64 3.19 17.35 6.89
C THR A 64 3.31 15.82 6.94
N VAL A 65 4.24 15.27 6.15
CA VAL A 65 4.44 13.81 6.06
C VAL A 65 4.91 13.18 7.37
N GLU A 66 5.51 13.95 8.28
CA GLU A 66 5.91 13.53 9.62
C GLU A 66 4.70 13.24 10.51
N GLY A 67 3.59 13.95 10.29
CA GLY A 67 2.33 13.71 10.99
C GLY A 67 1.55 12.52 10.45
N LEU A 68 1.94 11.98 9.29
CA LEU A 68 1.24 10.89 8.62
C LEU A 68 1.74 9.54 9.12
N ARG A 69 0.83 8.76 9.71
CA ARG A 69 1.13 7.36 10.03
C ARG A 69 0.87 6.50 8.80
N ARG A 70 1.91 5.80 8.35
CA ARG A 70 1.91 4.94 7.16
C ARG A 70 2.12 3.49 7.56
N SER A 71 1.38 2.58 6.95
CA SER A 71 1.54 1.14 7.16
C SER A 71 1.47 0.40 5.83
N ILE A 72 2.48 -0.43 5.57
CA ILE A 72 2.48 -1.43 4.50
C ILE A 72 2.19 -2.77 5.16
N GLN A 73 1.12 -3.42 4.75
CA GLN A 73 0.66 -4.68 5.33
C GLN A 73 0.83 -5.78 4.29
N PRO A 74 1.62 -6.83 4.56
CA PRO A 74 1.59 -8.01 3.71
C PRO A 74 0.21 -8.68 3.81
N ASP A 75 -0.20 -9.38 2.76
CA ASP A 75 -1.36 -10.26 2.82
C ASP A 75 -1.29 -11.17 4.08
N ALA A 76 -2.33 -11.10 4.91
CA ALA A 76 -2.48 -11.89 6.13
C ALA A 76 -2.51 -13.42 5.88
N LEU A 77 -2.76 -13.87 4.65
CA LEU A 77 -2.62 -15.29 4.27
C LEU A 77 -1.16 -15.77 4.31
N SER A 78 -0.17 -14.87 4.32
CA SER A 78 1.24 -15.17 4.51
C SER A 78 1.56 -15.83 5.86
N HIS A 79 0.73 -15.65 6.90
CA HIS A 79 1.00 -16.17 8.24
C HIS A 79 0.36 -17.53 8.54
N ARG A 80 -0.61 -17.99 7.73
CA ARG A 80 -1.38 -19.23 8.01
C ARG A 80 -0.95 -20.46 7.21
N ARG A 81 0.06 -20.34 6.36
CA ARG A 81 0.55 -21.47 5.57
C ARG A 81 2.06 -21.40 5.50
N TRP A 82 2.73 -22.09 6.43
CA TRP A 82 4.17 -22.36 6.32
C TRP A 82 4.40 -23.12 5.01
N GLY A 83 4.86 -22.36 4.00
CA GLY A 83 5.02 -22.79 2.62
C GLY A 83 5.15 -21.59 1.68
N ARG A 84 6.14 -20.71 1.95
CA ARG A 84 6.57 -19.52 1.18
C ARG A 84 5.57 -18.34 1.12
N PRO A 85 6.04 -17.07 1.21
CA PRO A 85 5.24 -15.91 0.80
C PRO A 85 5.08 -15.94 -0.72
N GLN A 86 4.13 -16.75 -1.19
CA GLN A 86 3.94 -17.06 -2.60
C GLN A 86 2.71 -16.34 -3.13
N LEU A 87 2.84 -15.03 -3.36
CA LEU A 87 1.93 -14.32 -4.27
C LEU A 87 2.66 -13.50 -5.36
N CYS A 88 4.00 -13.37 -5.32
CA CYS A 88 4.84 -13.15 -6.52
C CYS A 88 6.08 -14.07 -6.61
N CYS A 89 6.24 -15.03 -5.70
CA CYS A 89 7.44 -15.86 -5.60
C CYS A 89 7.19 -17.33 -5.97
N GLY A 90 6.57 -17.56 -7.13
CA GLY A 90 6.77 -18.81 -7.86
C GLY A 90 8.17 -18.76 -8.48
N THR A 91 9.07 -19.63 -8.02
CA THR A 91 10.37 -19.84 -8.66
C THR A 91 10.14 -20.24 -10.11
N GLY A 92 10.62 -19.42 -11.05
CA GLY A 92 11.04 -19.92 -12.35
C GLY A 92 12.22 -20.88 -12.20
#